data_AF-M0QLA5-F1
#
_entry.id   AF-M0QLA5-F1
#
_cell.length_a   1.000
_cell.length_b   1.000
_cell.length_c   1.000
_cell.angle_alpha   90.00
_cell.angle_beta   90.00
_cell.angle_gamma   90.00
#
_symmetry.space_group_name_H-M   'P 1'
#
loop_
_entity.id
_entity.type
_entity.pdbx_description
1 polymer ?
#
loop_
_entity_poly.entity_id
_entity_poly.type
_entity_poly.pdbx_seq_one_letter_code
_entity_poly.pdbx_strand_id
1 'polypeptide(L)'
;MSTVSADELRTIELDDVEKDFLITGLLQWGGVVAMTDDLARALGYGGAADFYTDSAAAAGRISEGLGLTAAEWRRSLGAAEVAFGSEVLGLGHEWDDFSGFDADQTYQAMRRVQWKVRAVSE
;
A
#
# COMPACT_ATOMS: atom_id res chain seq x y z
N MET A 1 26.41 14.13 -9.56
CA MET A 1 25.28 13.44 -8.91
C MET A 1 24.02 14.20 -9.29
N SER A 2 23.20 13.66 -10.19
CA SER A 2 21.88 14.22 -10.47
C SER A 2 20.99 13.93 -9.27
N THR A 3 20.45 14.97 -8.65
CA THR A 3 19.45 14.84 -7.60
C THR A 3 18.13 14.41 -8.23
N VAL A 4 17.71 13.17 -7.99
CA VAL A 4 16.40 12.65 -8.37
C VAL A 4 15.33 13.50 -7.66
N SER A 5 14.33 13.98 -8.40
CA SER A 5 13.26 14.82 -7.84
C SER A 5 12.37 13.99 -6.90
N ALA A 6 11.86 14.60 -5.84
CA ALA A 6 10.89 13.95 -4.94
C ALA A 6 9.59 13.55 -5.67
N ASP A 7 9.26 14.29 -6.73
CA ASP A 7 8.06 14.09 -7.55
C ASP A 7 8.30 13.16 -8.77
N GLU A 8 9.50 12.58 -8.89
CA GLU A 8 9.79 11.64 -9.96
C GLU A 8 9.06 10.31 -9.74
N LEU A 9 8.30 9.87 -10.74
CA LEU A 9 7.63 8.58 -10.73
C LEU A 9 8.66 7.46 -10.91
N ARG A 10 8.64 6.50 -9.98
CA ARG A 10 9.52 5.32 -9.97
C ARG A 10 8.68 4.08 -10.17
N THR A 11 9.00 3.28 -11.19
CA THR A 11 8.36 1.98 -11.41
C THR A 11 9.03 0.91 -10.57
N ILE A 12 8.22 -0.02 -10.07
CA ILE A 12 8.66 -1.25 -9.41
C ILE A 12 8.05 -2.41 -10.19
N GLU A 13 8.87 -3.40 -10.55
CA GLU A 13 8.39 -4.67 -11.07
C GLU A 13 7.65 -5.43 -9.97
N LEU A 14 6.36 -5.68 -10.17
CA LEU A 14 5.49 -6.39 -9.23
C LEU A 14 4.92 -7.65 -9.89
N ASP A 15 5.00 -8.78 -9.18
CA ASP A 15 4.23 -9.98 -9.53
C ASP A 15 2.75 -9.82 -9.17
N ASP A 16 1.91 -10.77 -9.57
CA ASP A 16 0.46 -10.68 -9.37
C ASP A 16 0.07 -10.67 -7.88
N VAL A 17 0.81 -11.39 -7.02
CA VAL A 17 0.55 -11.45 -5.57
C VAL A 17 0.94 -10.13 -4.91
N GLU A 18 2.07 -9.56 -5.33
CA GLU A 18 2.54 -8.26 -4.84
C GLU A 18 1.63 -7.10 -5.26
N LYS A 19 1.08 -7.16 -6.49
CA LYS A 19 0.06 -6.21 -6.94
C LYS A 19 -1.23 -6.35 -6.14
N ASP A 20 -1.73 -7.58 -5.97
CA ASP A 20 -2.96 -7.83 -5.19
C ASP A 20 -2.80 -7.36 -3.75
N PHE A 21 -1.68 -7.69 -3.09
CA PHE A 21 -1.37 -7.22 -1.74
C PHE A 21 -1.49 -5.69 -1.60
N LEU A 22 -0.89 -4.94 -2.52
CA LEU A 22 -0.95 -3.48 -2.48
C LEU A 22 -2.35 -2.95 -2.80
N ILE A 23 -3.01 -3.48 -3.84
CA ILE A 23 -4.33 -2.99 -4.27
C ILE A 23 -5.39 -3.30 -3.20
N THR A 24 -5.45 -4.54 -2.72
CA THR A 24 -6.35 -4.95 -1.64
C THR A 24 -6.07 -4.13 -0.39
N GLY A 25 -4.80 -3.99 -0.01
CA GLY A 25 -4.38 -3.19 1.13
C GLY A 25 -4.66 -1.68 1.03
N LEU A 26 -4.93 -1.15 -0.16
CA LEU A 26 -5.33 0.24 -0.39
C LEU A 26 -6.85 0.42 -0.47
N LEU A 27 -7.57 -0.58 -0.98
CA LEU A 27 -9.00 -0.48 -1.27
C LEU A 27 -9.88 -1.01 -0.14
N GLN A 28 -9.38 -1.92 0.70
CA GLN A 28 -10.17 -2.53 1.79
C GLN A 28 -10.09 -1.73 3.10
N TRP A 29 -10.38 -0.44 2.98
CA TRP A 29 -10.57 0.45 4.12
C TRP A 29 -12.01 0.96 4.14
N GLY A 30 -12.65 0.92 5.30
CA GLY A 30 -14.03 1.36 5.47
C GLY A 30 -14.78 0.52 6.51
N GLY A 31 -16.03 0.89 6.78
CA GLY A 31 -16.85 0.17 7.76
C GLY A 31 -16.24 0.16 9.16
N VAL A 32 -16.09 -1.02 9.77
CA VAL A 32 -15.54 -1.19 11.13
C VAL A 32 -14.04 -0.89 11.18
N VAL A 33 -13.32 -1.16 10.08
CA VAL A 33 -11.87 -0.92 9.93
C VAL A 33 -11.60 0.39 9.18
N ALA A 34 -12.50 1.37 9.31
CA ALA A 34 -12.37 2.63 8.61
C ALA A 34 -11.08 3.37 9.01
N MET A 35 -10.37 3.88 7.99
CA MET A 35 -9.19 4.71 8.21
C MET A 35 -9.53 5.91 9.11
N THR A 36 -8.77 6.07 10.18
CA THR A 36 -8.88 7.23 11.08
C THR A 36 -7.91 8.33 10.66
N ASP A 37 -8.20 9.55 11.06
CA ASP A 37 -7.35 10.71 10.81
C ASP A 37 -5.94 10.56 11.41
N ASP A 38 -5.83 10.00 12.61
CA ASP A 38 -4.55 9.81 13.29
C ASP A 38 -3.71 8.72 12.63
N LEU A 39 -4.34 7.61 12.23
CA LEU A 39 -3.64 6.54 11.50
C LEU A 39 -3.20 7.03 10.11
N ALA A 40 -4.07 7.73 9.38
CA ALA A 40 -3.73 8.31 8.08
C ALA A 40 -2.52 9.25 8.20
N ARG A 41 -2.48 10.11 9.22
CA ARG A 41 -1.33 10.98 9.48
C ARG A 41 -0.07 10.22 9.86
N ALA A 42 -0.19 9.17 10.68
CA ALA A 42 0.94 8.30 11.02
C ALA A 42 1.52 7.61 9.78
N LEU A 43 0.68 7.27 8.80
CA LEU A 43 1.08 6.71 7.51
C LEU A 43 1.62 7.76 6.53
N GLY A 44 1.46 9.06 6.83
CA GLY A 44 2.01 10.16 6.02
C GLY A 44 1.00 10.89 5.12
N TYR A 45 -0.31 10.65 5.29
CA TYR A 45 -1.38 11.38 4.62
C TYR A 45 -1.81 12.62 5.44
N GLY A 46 -2.56 13.54 4.84
CA GLY A 46 -3.12 14.71 5.53
C GLY A 46 -4.25 14.38 6.52
N GLY A 47 -4.89 13.22 6.34
CA GLY A 47 -6.01 12.73 7.13
C GLY A 47 -6.75 11.61 6.38
N ALA A 48 -7.84 11.10 6.94
CA ALA A 48 -8.57 9.97 6.36
C ALA A 48 -9.15 10.29 4.97
N ALA A 49 -9.68 11.50 4.76
CA ALA A 49 -10.22 11.92 3.46
C ALA A 49 -9.15 11.96 2.35
N ASP A 50 -7.95 12.43 2.71
CA ASP A 50 -6.77 12.45 1.82
C ASP A 50 -6.34 11.02 1.48
N PHE A 51 -6.29 10.14 2.48
CA PHE A 51 -6.02 8.72 2.30
C PHE A 51 -6.96 8.07 1.27
N TYR A 52 -8.27 8.23 1.39
CA TYR A 52 -9.21 7.57 0.46
C TYR A 52 -9.06 8.06 -0.99
N THR A 53 -8.75 9.35 -1.17
CA THR A 53 -8.54 9.94 -2.49
C THR A 53 -7.24 9.43 -3.12
N ASP A 54 -6.14 9.51 -2.37
CA ASP A 54 -4.81 9.10 -2.82
C ASP A 54 -4.74 7.59 -3.05
N SER A 55 -5.36 6.79 -2.20
CA SER A 55 -5.30 5.31 -2.26
C SER A 55 -6.03 4.76 -3.48
N ALA A 56 -7.18 5.32 -3.84
CA ALA A 56 -7.87 4.96 -5.08
C ALA A 56 -7.02 5.30 -6.32
N ALA A 57 -6.40 6.48 -6.35
CA ALA A 57 -5.54 6.90 -7.44
C ALA A 57 -4.23 6.08 -7.52
N ALA A 58 -3.65 5.71 -6.38
CA ALA A 58 -2.47 4.85 -6.33
C ALA A 58 -2.79 3.41 -6.78
N ALA A 59 -3.91 2.84 -6.33
CA ALA A 59 -4.35 1.51 -6.74
C ALA A 59 -4.55 1.42 -8.26
N GLY A 60 -5.19 2.43 -8.88
CA GLY A 60 -5.33 2.49 -10.34
C GLY A 60 -3.98 2.52 -11.06
N ARG A 61 -3.05 3.34 -10.61
CA ARG A 61 -1.68 3.41 -11.17
C ARG A 61 -0.94 2.08 -11.03
N ILE A 62 -0.98 1.45 -9.86
CA ILE A 62 -0.36 0.14 -9.62
C ILE A 62 -0.95 -0.93 -10.54
N SER A 63 -2.28 -0.96 -10.67
CA SER A 63 -3.00 -1.88 -11.57
C SER A 63 -2.54 -1.74 -13.02
N GLU A 64 -2.31 -0.51 -13.47
CA GLU A 64 -1.84 -0.19 -14.83
C GLU A 64 -0.31 -0.33 -15.00
N GLY A 65 0.43 -0.65 -13.93
CA GLY A 65 1.89 -0.71 -13.93
C GLY A 65 2.56 0.67 -14.06
N LEU A 66 1.83 1.74 -13.75
CA LEU A 66 2.35 3.09 -13.70
C LEU A 66 3.14 3.31 -12.41
N GLY A 67 4.25 4.05 -12.52
CA GLY A 67 5.09 4.38 -11.37
C GLY A 67 4.38 5.30 -10.38
N LEU A 68 4.82 5.25 -9.12
CA LEU A 68 4.47 6.19 -8.06
C LEU A 68 5.73 6.97 -7.63
N THR A 69 5.55 8.13 -7.00
CA THR A 69 6.64 8.79 -6.29
C THR A 69 7.12 7.93 -5.11
N ALA A 70 8.34 8.16 -4.64
CA ALA A 70 8.87 7.44 -3.48
C ALA A 70 7.99 7.60 -2.22
N ALA A 71 7.40 8.79 -2.03
CA ALA A 71 6.50 9.05 -0.90
C ALA A 71 5.19 8.27 -1.03
N GLU A 72 4.60 8.22 -2.23
CA GLU A 72 3.40 7.41 -2.49
C GLU A 72 3.68 5.91 -2.28
N TRP A 73 4.82 5.39 -2.74
CA TRP A 73 5.18 3.98 -2.49
C TRP A 73 5.25 3.63 -1.00
N ARG A 74 5.87 4.49 -0.18
CA ARG A 74 5.95 4.27 1.27
C ARG A 74 4.58 4.32 1.92
N ARG A 75 3.75 5.29 1.56
CA ARG A 75 2.39 5.46 2.08
C ARG A 75 1.51 4.25 1.73
N SER A 76 1.56 3.80 0.48
CA SER A 76 0.82 2.64 0.01
C SER A 76 1.26 1.34 0.69
N LEU A 77 2.58 1.14 0.84
CA LEU A 77 3.10 -0.01 1.57
C LEU A 77 2.63 -0.02 3.03
N GLY A 78 2.77 1.12 3.73
CA GLY A 78 2.36 1.20 5.14
C GLY A 78 0.88 0.95 5.34
N ALA A 79 0.02 1.48 4.45
CA ALA A 79 -1.41 1.17 4.49
C ALA A 79 -1.67 -0.33 4.27
N ALA A 80 -1.07 -0.94 3.25
CA ALA A 80 -1.27 -2.36 2.98
C ALA A 80 -0.77 -3.27 4.12
N GLU A 81 0.35 -2.91 4.76
CA GLU A 81 0.88 -3.63 5.92
C GLU A 81 -0.05 -3.58 7.13
N VAL A 82 -0.68 -2.42 7.40
CA VAL A 82 -1.65 -2.32 8.50
C VAL A 82 -2.93 -3.07 8.16
N ALA A 83 -3.42 -2.95 6.92
CA ALA A 83 -4.61 -3.66 6.47
C ALA A 83 -4.45 -5.18 6.61
N PHE A 84 -3.28 -5.72 6.22
CA PHE A 84 -2.99 -7.15 6.32
C PHE A 84 -2.63 -7.60 7.74
N GLY A 85 -1.68 -6.93 8.38
CA GLY A 85 -0.99 -7.44 9.56
C GLY A 85 -1.66 -7.19 10.90
N SER A 86 -2.75 -6.41 10.95
CA SER A 86 -3.35 -5.97 12.20
C SER A 86 -4.82 -6.40 12.34
N GLU A 87 -5.10 -7.24 13.34
CA GLU A 87 -6.46 -7.59 13.79
C GLU A 87 -7.27 -6.43 14.38
N VAL A 88 -6.61 -5.35 14.80
CA VAL A 88 -7.26 -4.24 15.52
C VAL A 88 -7.59 -3.08 14.58
N LEU A 89 -6.64 -2.73 13.72
CA LEU A 89 -6.72 -1.59 12.79
C LEU A 89 -7.07 -2.00 11.35
N GLY A 90 -6.87 -3.26 10.97
CA GLY A 90 -7.00 -3.75 9.60
C GLY A 90 -7.90 -4.99 9.55
N LEU A 91 -7.79 -5.75 8.46
CA LEU A 91 -8.59 -6.95 8.21
C LEU A 91 -8.12 -8.16 9.02
N GLY A 92 -6.81 -8.26 9.30
CA GLY A 92 -6.24 -9.40 10.01
C GLY A 92 -6.67 -10.73 9.37
N HIS A 93 -7.32 -11.59 10.16
CA HIS A 93 -7.83 -12.88 9.70
C HIS A 93 -8.90 -12.80 8.59
N GLU A 94 -9.61 -11.68 8.42
CA GLU A 94 -10.58 -11.49 7.33
C GLU A 94 -9.90 -11.18 5.99
N TRP A 95 -8.56 -11.01 5.96
CA TRP A 95 -7.82 -10.69 4.74
C TRP A 95 -8.09 -11.67 3.58
N ASP A 96 -8.11 -12.96 3.89
CA ASP A 96 -8.29 -14.04 2.90
C ASP A 96 -9.68 -14.00 2.24
N ASP A 97 -10.66 -13.29 2.83
CA ASP A 97 -11.98 -13.08 2.21
C ASP A 97 -11.94 -12.01 1.10
N PHE A 98 -10.90 -11.16 1.08
CA PHE A 98 -10.75 -10.07 0.12
C PHE A 98 -9.59 -10.24 -0.85
N SER A 99 -8.58 -11.04 -0.49
CA SER A 99 -7.46 -11.39 -1.37
C SER A 99 -7.76 -12.66 -2.18
N GLY A 100 -7.16 -12.76 -3.36
CA GLY A 100 -7.15 -13.99 -4.14
C GLY A 100 -6.11 -15.03 -3.68
N PHE A 101 -5.30 -14.70 -2.67
CA PHE A 101 -4.14 -15.46 -2.23
C PHE A 101 -4.19 -15.75 -0.73
N ASP A 102 -3.54 -16.84 -0.31
CA ASP A 102 -3.47 -17.17 1.12
C ASP A 102 -2.54 -16.22 1.90
N ALA A 103 -2.67 -16.22 3.22
CA ALA A 103 -1.89 -15.37 4.11
C ALA A 103 -0.36 -15.61 4.01
N ASP A 104 0.09 -16.83 3.72
CA ASP A 104 1.53 -17.14 3.58
C ASP A 104 2.08 -16.54 2.29
N GLN A 105 1.35 -16.68 1.18
CA GLN A 105 1.67 -16.04 -0.11
C GLN A 105 1.69 -14.52 0.02
N THR A 106 0.67 -13.95 0.67
CA THR A 106 0.57 -12.52 0.95
C THR A 106 1.74 -12.03 1.80
N TYR A 107 2.09 -12.76 2.87
CA TYR A 107 3.22 -12.40 3.72
C TYR A 107 4.54 -12.38 2.94
N GLN A 108 4.80 -13.39 2.10
CA GLN A 108 6.01 -13.41 1.27
C GLN A 108 6.02 -12.27 0.25
N ALA A 109 4.87 -11.93 -0.34
CA ALA A 109 4.73 -10.79 -1.25
C ALA A 109 5.01 -9.46 -0.53
N MET A 110 4.41 -9.25 0.64
CA MET A 110 4.67 -8.08 1.50
C MET A 110 6.16 -7.91 1.76
N ARG A 111 6.88 -8.99 2.15
CA ARG A 111 8.33 -8.91 2.38
C ARG A 111 9.10 -8.49 1.12
N ARG A 112 8.74 -8.99 -0.06
CA ARG A 112 9.39 -8.58 -1.33
C ARG A 112 9.09 -7.13 -1.68
N VAL A 113 7.85 -6.67 -1.51
CA VAL A 113 7.46 -5.27 -1.74
C VAL A 113 8.23 -4.33 -0.81
N GLN A 114 8.38 -4.67 0.47
CA GLN A 114 9.19 -3.88 1.42
C GLN A 114 10.60 -3.60 0.90
N TRP A 115 11.29 -4.62 0.37
CA TRP A 115 12.62 -4.46 -0.20
C TRP A 115 12.63 -3.57 -1.45
N LYS A 116 11.64 -3.76 -2.34
CA LYS A 116 11.51 -2.97 -3.57
C LYS A 116 11.21 -1.50 -3.29
N VAL A 117 10.27 -1.23 -2.38
CA VAL A 117 9.91 0.12 -1.94
C VAL A 117 11.09 0.80 -1.26
N ARG A 118 11.84 0.08 -0.41
CA ARG A 118 13.07 0.60 0.19
C ARG A 118 14.08 1.02 -0.88
N ALA A 119 14.30 0.19 -1.92
CA ALA A 119 15.25 0.49 -2.98
C ALA A 119 14.89 1.75 -3.78
N VAL A 120 13.60 2.01 -4.01
CA VAL A 120 13.13 3.24 -4.68
C VAL A 120 12.87 4.40 -3.72
N SER A 121 13.22 4.25 -2.44
CA SER A 121 13.05 5.25 -1.40
C SER A 121 14.36 5.95 -1.03
N GLU A 122 15.50 5.32 -1.32
CA GLU A 122 16.84 5.89 -1.19
C GLU A 122 17.11 6.90 -2.35
#